data_AF-A0A376SA38-F1
#
_entry.id   AF-A0A376SA38-F1
#
_cell.length_a   1.000
_cell.length_b   1.000
_cell.length_c   1.000
_cell.angle_alpha   90.00
_cell.angle_beta   90.00
_cell.angle_gamma   90.00
#
_symmetry.space_group_name_H-M   'P 1'
#
loop_
_entity.id
_entity.type
_entity.pdbx_description
1 polymer ?
#
loop_
_entity_poly.entity_id
_entity_poly.type
_entity_poly.pdbx_seq_one_letter_code
_entity_poly.pdbx_strand_id
1 'polypeptide(L)'
;MQSHLDREEYVARVLDREAKSTPPEAAKAMTVAIRTFLQQNANREGDCLTIPDSSATQRVSASPATTGARTMTAWTQDLIYAGDPVHYHGSRATEGTLSWRQSMAQAGQGERYDQILAFAYPDNSLSRWGAPRSTCQLLPKAKAWLAKKMPQWRVYYKVRRGTTNQTCLRSVV
;
A
#
# COMPACT_ATOMS: atom_id res chain seq x y z
N MET A 1 33.66 -1.51 6.45
CA MET A 1 33.24 -2.10 5.16
C MET A 1 31.84 -1.61 4.85
N GLN A 2 31.68 -0.72 3.87
CA GLN A 2 30.36 -0.38 3.33
C GLN A 2 30.05 -1.40 2.24
N SER A 3 29.03 -2.23 2.43
CA SER A 3 28.55 -3.13 1.39
C SER A 3 27.67 -2.34 0.43
N HIS A 4 28.11 -2.17 -0.81
CA HIS A 4 27.25 -1.65 -1.87
C HIS A 4 26.22 -2.73 -2.27
N LEU A 5 24.98 -2.53 -1.85
CA LEU A 5 23.85 -3.38 -2.21
C LEU A 5 23.01 -2.68 -3.26
N ASP A 6 22.54 -3.43 -4.25
CA ASP A 6 21.45 -2.97 -5.11
C ASP A 6 20.20 -2.70 -4.25
N ARG A 7 19.43 -1.66 -4.60
CA ARG A 7 18.26 -1.25 -3.82
C ARG A 7 17.24 -2.38 -3.68
N GLU A 8 16.98 -3.14 -4.75
CA GLU A 8 15.97 -4.19 -4.71
C GLU A 8 16.47 -5.41 -3.92
N GLU A 9 17.77 -5.70 -3.96
CA GLU A 9 18.37 -6.70 -3.06
C GLU A 9 18.29 -6.24 -1.60
N TYR A 10 18.51 -4.95 -1.31
CA TYR A 10 18.33 -4.39 0.03
C TYR A 10 16.89 -4.57 0.52
N VAL A 11 15.89 -4.16 -0.28
CA VAL A 11 14.47 -4.29 0.07
C VAL A 11 14.09 -5.76 0.32
N ALA A 12 14.58 -6.68 -0.51
CA ALA A 12 14.31 -8.11 -0.34
C ALA A 12 14.93 -8.66 0.96
N ARG A 13 16.15 -8.24 1.32
CA ARG A 13 16.80 -8.64 2.58
C ARG A 13 16.12 -8.07 3.81
N VAL A 14 15.57 -6.86 3.72
CA VAL A 14 14.73 -6.29 4.78
C VAL A 14 13.43 -7.08 4.90
N LEU A 15 12.81 -7.48 3.79
CA LEU A 15 11.60 -8.31 3.83
C LEU A 15 11.85 -9.66 4.53
N ASP A 16 12.94 -10.35 4.19
CA ASP A 16 13.33 -11.60 4.87
C ASP A 16 13.59 -11.42 6.37
N ARG A 17 14.00 -10.21 6.78
CA ARG A 17 14.34 -9.91 8.17
C ARG A 17 13.14 -9.48 9.00
N GLU A 18 12.26 -8.66 8.43
CA GLU A 18 11.16 -7.99 9.11
C GLU A 18 9.81 -8.69 8.90
N ALA A 19 9.69 -9.55 7.89
CA ALA A 19 8.44 -10.20 7.49
C ALA A 19 8.69 -11.56 6.82
N LYS A 20 7.79 -11.96 5.90
CA LYS A 20 7.91 -13.18 5.09
C LYS A 20 7.45 -12.90 3.66
N SER A 21 7.82 -13.76 2.72
CA SER A 21 7.32 -13.71 1.33
C SER A 21 5.90 -14.25 1.15
N THR A 22 5.28 -14.78 2.22
CA THR A 22 3.92 -15.32 2.20
C THR A 22 3.10 -14.77 3.37
N PRO A 23 1.82 -14.39 3.15
CA PRO A 23 1.08 -14.46 1.88
C PRO A 23 1.54 -13.39 0.88
N PRO A 24 1.46 -13.63 -0.45
CA PRO A 24 2.04 -12.75 -1.47
C PRO A 24 1.55 -11.31 -1.43
N GLU A 25 0.25 -11.07 -1.22
CA GLU A 25 -0.31 -9.71 -1.21
C GLU A 25 0.16 -8.90 0.01
N ALA A 26 0.30 -9.54 1.18
CA ALA A 26 0.90 -8.90 2.35
C ALA A 26 2.39 -8.60 2.10
N ALA A 27 3.12 -9.54 1.49
CA ALA A 27 4.53 -9.37 1.21
C ALA A 27 4.79 -8.24 0.21
N LYS A 28 3.96 -8.12 -0.84
CA LYS A 28 3.99 -6.99 -1.79
C LYS A 28 3.69 -5.65 -1.10
N ALA A 29 2.72 -5.60 -0.19
CA ALA A 29 2.45 -4.37 0.56
C ALA A 29 3.65 -3.99 1.44
N MET A 30 4.27 -4.99 2.09
CA MET A 30 5.45 -4.80 2.92
C MET A 30 6.66 -4.30 2.11
N THR A 31 6.93 -4.83 0.92
CA THR A 31 8.06 -4.37 0.07
C THR A 31 7.88 -2.92 -0.36
N VAL A 32 6.65 -2.48 -0.67
CA VAL A 32 6.35 -1.07 -0.98
C VAL A 32 6.59 -0.18 0.25
N ALA A 33 6.14 -0.60 1.44
CA ALA A 33 6.37 0.13 2.68
C ALA A 33 7.87 0.23 3.03
N ILE A 34 8.61 -0.87 2.93
CA ILE A 34 10.07 -0.92 3.13
C ILE A 34 10.78 0.04 2.18
N ARG A 35 10.44 0.00 0.88
CA ARG A 35 11.05 0.88 -0.14
C ARG A 35 10.71 2.35 0.12
N THR A 36 9.48 2.63 0.52
CA THR A 36 9.04 4.00 0.86
C THR A 36 9.78 4.53 2.09
N PHE A 37 9.92 3.71 3.13
CA PHE A 37 10.69 4.08 4.32
C PHE A 37 12.15 4.38 3.97
N LEU A 38 12.79 3.53 3.14
CA LEU A 38 14.15 3.77 2.66
C LEU A 38 14.23 5.11 1.91
N GLN A 39 13.27 5.39 1.02
CA GLN A 39 13.23 6.65 0.25
C GLN A 39 13.11 7.89 1.16
N GLN A 40 12.28 7.80 2.20
CA GLN A 40 11.98 8.93 3.08
C GLN A 40 13.07 9.18 4.13
N ASN A 41 13.82 8.14 4.53
CA ASN A 41 14.70 8.21 5.71
C ASN A 41 16.20 8.00 5.39
N ALA A 42 16.57 7.53 4.19
CA ALA A 42 17.97 7.40 3.82
C ALA A 42 18.60 8.77 3.53
N ASN A 43 19.84 8.95 3.96
CA ASN A 43 20.66 10.06 3.49
C ASN A 43 21.11 9.78 2.06
N ARG A 44 21.14 10.82 1.23
CA ARG A 44 21.58 10.73 -0.16
C ARG A 44 22.94 11.38 -0.33
N GLU A 45 23.92 10.57 -0.71
CA GLU A 45 25.27 10.99 -1.05
C GLU A 45 25.53 10.65 -2.53
N GLY A 46 25.22 11.61 -3.42
CA GLY A 46 25.19 11.36 -4.86
C GLY A 46 24.11 10.34 -5.21
N ASP A 47 24.52 9.22 -5.84
CA ASP A 47 23.64 8.08 -6.14
C ASP A 47 23.54 7.07 -5.00
N CYS A 48 24.34 7.22 -3.95
CA CYS A 48 24.33 6.32 -2.80
C CYS A 48 23.23 6.70 -1.80
N LEU A 49 22.56 5.70 -1.27
CA LEU A 49 21.63 5.82 -0.15
C LEU A 49 22.25 5.18 1.07
N THR A 50 22.33 5.92 2.17
CA THR A 50 22.85 5.42 3.44
C THR A 50 21.78 5.46 4.51
N ILE A 51 21.58 4.33 5.19
CA ILE A 51 20.63 4.20 6.30
C ILE A 51 21.25 3.30 7.37
N PRO A 52 21.13 3.65 8.66
CA PRO A 52 21.60 2.78 9.74
C PRO A 52 20.88 1.44 9.72
N ASP A 53 21.60 0.33 9.94
CA ASP A 53 21.00 -0.97 10.22
C ASP A 53 20.70 -1.06 11.73
N SER A 54 19.45 -0.79 12.11
CA SER A 54 19.04 -0.78 13.51
C SER A 54 17.56 -1.11 13.67
N SER A 55 17.14 -1.47 14.88
CA SER A 55 15.71 -1.63 15.20
C SER A 55 14.93 -0.32 15.20
N ALA A 56 15.60 0.84 15.21
CA ALA A 56 14.96 2.15 15.07
C ALA A 56 14.74 2.53 13.59
N THR A 57 15.35 1.79 12.67
CA THR A 57 15.31 1.98 11.22
C THR A 57 14.91 0.64 10.57
N GLN A 58 15.64 0.17 9.55
CA GLN A 58 15.36 -1.10 8.89
C GLN A 58 16.50 -2.06 9.21
N ARG A 59 16.14 -3.29 9.62
CA ARG A 59 17.15 -4.33 9.81
C ARG A 59 17.33 -5.11 8.52
N VAL A 60 18.58 -5.26 8.11
CA VAL A 60 18.91 -5.92 6.84
C VAL A 60 19.46 -7.31 7.13
N SER A 61 18.99 -8.33 6.41
CA SER A 61 19.62 -9.65 6.48
C SER A 61 21.08 -9.60 6.02
N ALA A 62 21.99 -10.19 6.80
CA ALA A 62 23.39 -10.36 6.42
C ALA A 62 23.56 -11.34 5.23
N SER A 63 22.65 -12.32 5.13
CA SER A 63 22.62 -13.29 4.04
C SER A 63 21.96 -12.71 2.78
N PRO A 64 22.27 -13.24 1.59
CA PRO A 64 21.52 -12.96 0.37
C PRO A 64 20.02 -13.19 0.52
N ALA A 65 19.21 -12.37 -0.16
CA ALA A 65 17.77 -12.50 -0.10
C ALA A 65 17.29 -13.86 -0.65
N THR A 66 16.25 -14.40 -0.03
CA THR A 66 15.58 -15.61 -0.50
C THR A 66 14.92 -15.37 -1.86
N THR A 67 14.73 -16.44 -2.65
CA THR A 67 14.02 -16.35 -3.92
C THR A 67 12.62 -15.76 -3.75
N GLY A 68 11.89 -16.17 -2.70
CA GLY A 68 10.56 -15.64 -2.42
C GLY A 68 10.55 -14.14 -2.18
N ALA A 69 11.50 -13.62 -1.39
CA ALA A 69 11.59 -12.18 -1.14
C ALA A 69 11.96 -11.39 -2.38
N ARG A 70 12.90 -11.91 -3.19
CA ARG A 70 13.24 -11.32 -4.50
C ARG A 70 12.05 -11.28 -5.44
N THR A 71 11.24 -12.35 -5.49
CA THR A 71 10.03 -12.39 -6.32
C THR A 71 9.02 -11.32 -5.89
N MET A 72 8.76 -11.13 -4.60
CA MET A 72 7.82 -10.11 -4.12
C MET A 72 8.33 -8.69 -4.37
N THR A 73 9.64 -8.50 -4.20
CA THR A 73 10.31 -7.22 -4.46
C THR A 73 10.25 -6.86 -5.94
N ALA A 74 10.52 -7.82 -6.83
CA ALA A 74 10.41 -7.65 -8.28
C ALA A 74 8.98 -7.34 -8.74
N TRP A 75 7.96 -7.99 -8.15
CA TRP A 75 6.55 -7.70 -8.45
C TRP A 75 6.15 -6.26 -8.17
N THR A 76 6.82 -5.60 -7.23
CA THR A 76 6.55 -4.24 -6.79
C THR A 76 7.68 -3.29 -7.14
N GLN A 77 8.49 -3.64 -8.14
CA GLN A 77 9.68 -2.88 -8.52
C GLN A 77 9.34 -1.41 -8.73
N ASP A 78 10.19 -0.54 -8.18
CA ASP A 78 10.05 0.92 -8.19
C ASP A 78 8.79 1.50 -7.54
N LEU A 79 7.85 0.68 -7.06
CA LEU A 79 6.64 1.19 -6.40
C LEU A 79 6.96 1.71 -5.00
N ILE A 80 6.52 2.93 -4.73
CA ILE A 80 6.58 3.58 -3.42
C ILE A 80 5.21 4.21 -3.11
N TYR A 81 5.02 4.66 -1.87
CA TYR A 81 3.81 5.33 -1.44
C TYR A 81 4.11 6.80 -1.12
N ALA A 82 3.69 7.70 -2.01
CA ALA A 82 3.94 9.14 -1.88
C ALA A 82 2.89 9.81 -0.98
N GLY A 83 3.34 10.72 -0.10
CA GLY A 83 2.49 11.44 0.85
C GLY A 83 3.18 11.60 2.20
N ASP A 84 2.42 11.36 3.26
CA ASP A 84 2.86 11.45 4.65
C ASP A 84 3.93 10.39 5.00
N PRO A 85 4.67 10.58 6.11
CA PRO A 85 5.66 9.61 6.58
C PRO A 85 5.09 8.21 6.78
N VAL A 86 5.73 7.24 6.14
CA VAL A 86 5.35 5.83 6.19
C VAL A 86 6.12 5.12 7.30
N HIS A 87 5.41 4.37 8.13
CA HIS A 87 5.99 3.45 9.10
C HIS A 87 5.47 2.03 8.88
N TYR A 88 6.20 1.03 9.37
CA TYR A 88 5.69 -0.33 9.43
C TYR A 88 6.09 -1.00 10.74
N HIS A 89 5.32 -1.99 11.17
CA HIS A 89 5.57 -2.73 12.40
C HIS A 89 5.10 -4.18 12.30
N GLY A 90 5.71 -5.09 13.05
CA GLY A 90 5.32 -6.51 13.04
C GLY A 90 3.85 -6.75 13.42
N SER A 91 3.34 -6.01 14.41
CA SER A 91 2.02 -6.29 15.02
C SER A 91 1.16 -5.08 15.38
N ARG A 92 1.70 -3.86 15.32
CA ARG A 92 1.02 -2.63 15.74
C ARG A 92 0.40 -2.00 14.51
N ALA A 93 -0.90 -1.81 14.56
CA ALA A 93 -1.68 -1.16 13.52
C ALA A 93 -2.16 0.19 14.08
N THR A 94 -1.62 1.26 13.52
CA THR A 94 -2.04 2.64 13.78
C THR A 94 -2.07 3.38 12.44
N GLU A 95 -2.78 4.49 12.37
CA GLU A 95 -2.77 5.35 11.18
C GLU A 95 -1.32 5.71 10.80
N GLY A 96 -1.01 5.65 9.50
CA GLY A 96 0.35 5.87 9.00
C GLY A 96 1.33 4.72 9.27
N THR A 97 0.86 3.56 9.78
CA THR A 97 1.71 2.39 10.08
C THR A 97 1.13 1.09 9.52
N LEU A 98 1.83 0.47 8.57
CA LEU A 98 1.47 -0.86 8.08
C LEU A 98 1.85 -1.95 9.10
N SER A 99 0.88 -2.77 9.51
CA SER A 99 1.13 -3.91 10.39
C SER A 99 1.27 -5.21 9.59
N TRP A 100 2.42 -5.89 9.69
CA TRP A 100 2.60 -7.20 9.03
C TRP A 100 1.51 -8.21 9.41
N ARG A 101 1.20 -8.35 10.72
CA ARG A 101 0.14 -9.26 11.19
C ARG A 101 -1.23 -8.91 10.62
N GLN A 102 -1.56 -7.63 10.49
CA GLN A 102 -2.83 -7.22 9.90
C GLN A 102 -2.86 -7.43 8.39
N SER A 103 -1.76 -7.13 7.69
CA SER A 103 -1.62 -7.39 6.25
C SER A 103 -1.78 -8.88 5.92
N MET A 104 -1.26 -9.78 6.76
CA MET A 104 -1.50 -11.23 6.60
C MET A 104 -2.98 -11.58 6.73
N ALA A 105 -3.69 -11.00 7.71
CA ALA A 105 -5.11 -11.24 7.91
C ALA A 105 -5.95 -10.72 6.73
N GLN A 106 -5.66 -9.51 6.25
CA GLN A 106 -6.30 -8.89 5.09
C GLN A 106 -6.06 -9.70 3.81
N ALA A 107 -4.81 -10.12 3.56
CA ALA A 107 -4.50 -11.00 2.44
C ALA A 107 -5.22 -12.36 2.53
N GLY A 108 -5.38 -12.90 3.74
CA GLY A 108 -6.18 -14.10 3.99
C GLY A 108 -7.68 -13.92 3.70
N GLN A 109 -8.18 -12.68 3.75
CA GLN A 109 -9.54 -12.30 3.34
C GLN A 109 -9.65 -11.98 1.83
N GLY A 110 -8.54 -12.11 1.09
CA GLY A 110 -8.50 -11.84 -0.35
C GLY A 110 -8.22 -10.38 -0.72
N GLU A 111 -7.85 -9.53 0.23
CA GLU A 111 -7.42 -8.16 -0.09
C GLU A 111 -6.11 -8.18 -0.88
N ARG A 112 -6.04 -7.30 -1.87
CA ARG A 112 -4.83 -7.08 -2.67
C ARG A 112 -3.87 -6.13 -1.98
N TYR A 113 -2.60 -6.16 -2.37
CA TYR A 113 -1.57 -5.31 -1.77
C TYR A 113 -1.89 -3.81 -1.82
N ASP A 114 -2.56 -3.33 -2.86
CA ASP A 114 -2.96 -1.92 -3.00
C ASP A 114 -4.05 -1.51 -2.01
N GLN A 115 -4.96 -2.43 -1.67
CA GLN A 115 -6.00 -2.23 -0.66
C GLN A 115 -5.41 -2.25 0.76
N ILE A 116 -4.50 -3.19 1.03
CA ILE A 116 -3.74 -3.27 2.28
C ILE A 116 -2.98 -1.95 2.53
N LEU A 117 -2.32 -1.43 1.50
CA LEU A 117 -1.61 -0.15 1.56
C LEU A 117 -2.56 1.03 1.78
N ALA A 118 -3.67 1.10 1.05
CA ALA A 118 -4.67 2.16 1.21
C ALA A 118 -5.32 2.17 2.59
N PHE A 119 -5.45 1.00 3.23
CA PHE A 119 -5.92 0.89 4.60
C PHE A 119 -4.89 1.45 5.60
N ALA A 120 -3.60 1.14 5.43
CA ALA A 120 -2.54 1.59 6.33
C ALA A 120 -2.20 3.08 6.17
N TYR A 121 -2.31 3.61 4.94
CA TYR A 121 -1.89 4.96 4.56
C TYR A 121 -3.00 5.67 3.75
N PRO A 122 -4.11 6.06 4.38
CA PRO A 122 -5.30 6.56 3.67
C PRO A 122 -5.06 7.86 2.89
N ASP A 123 -4.08 8.67 3.30
CA ASP A 123 -3.78 9.98 2.68
C ASP A 123 -2.60 9.94 1.68
N ASN A 124 -2.02 8.76 1.45
CA ASN A 124 -0.93 8.58 0.51
C ASN A 124 -1.42 7.92 -0.79
N SER A 125 -0.54 7.83 -1.79
CA SER A 125 -0.86 7.21 -3.09
C SER A 125 0.32 6.45 -3.69
N LEU A 126 0.03 5.39 -4.46
CA LEU A 126 1.06 4.68 -5.22
C LEU A 126 1.75 5.64 -6.20
N SER A 127 3.07 5.60 -6.18
CA SER A 127 3.93 6.34 -7.10
C SER A 127 5.20 5.55 -7.42
N ARG A 128 6.13 6.17 -8.13
CA ARG A 128 7.41 5.58 -8.51
C ARG A 128 8.57 6.22 -7.75
N TRP A 129 9.59 5.42 -7.46
CA TRP A 129 10.81 5.84 -6.77
C TRP A 129 11.41 7.15 -7.32
N GLY A 130 11.57 7.25 -8.63
CA GLY A 130 12.18 8.42 -9.28
C GLY A 130 11.26 9.64 -9.42
N ALA A 131 9.97 9.49 -9.12
CA ALA A 131 8.99 10.55 -9.25
C ALA A 131 8.00 10.51 -8.07
N PRO A 132 8.44 10.74 -6.82
CA PRO A 132 7.66 10.51 -5.60
C PRO A 132 6.55 11.53 -5.35
N ARG A 133 6.03 12.15 -6.41
CA ARG A 133 4.83 12.96 -6.35
C ARG A 133 3.64 12.07 -6.65
N SER A 134 2.53 12.30 -5.93
CA SER A 134 1.25 11.71 -6.28
C SER A 134 0.89 12.15 -7.71
N THR A 135 0.91 11.24 -8.68
CA THR A 135 0.39 11.51 -10.03
C THR A 135 -1.12 11.75 -10.01
N CYS A 136 -1.81 11.27 -8.97
CA CYS A 136 -3.19 11.61 -8.64
C CYS A 136 -3.22 12.55 -7.43
N GLN A 137 -3.32 13.85 -7.68
CA GLN A 137 -3.68 14.79 -6.61
C GLN A 137 -5.14 14.56 -6.23
N LEU A 138 -5.40 14.43 -4.92
CA LEU A 138 -6.75 14.58 -4.40
C LEU A 138 -7.32 15.89 -4.93
N LEU A 139 -8.51 15.82 -5.51
CA LEU A 139 -9.27 16.98 -5.94
C LEU A 139 -10.28 17.29 -4.83
N PRO A 140 -9.91 18.00 -3.74
CA PRO A 140 -10.79 18.22 -2.60
C PRO A 140 -12.08 18.92 -3.01
N LYS A 141 -12.02 19.79 -4.02
CA LYS A 141 -13.21 20.42 -4.63
C LYS A 141 -14.13 19.40 -5.30
N ALA A 142 -13.57 18.42 -6.02
CA ALA A 142 -14.35 17.35 -6.64
C ALA A 142 -14.93 16.38 -5.60
N LYS A 143 -14.15 16.01 -4.57
CA LYS A 143 -14.62 15.19 -3.43
C LYS A 143 -15.78 15.86 -2.70
N ALA A 144 -15.64 17.14 -2.36
CA ALA A 144 -16.68 17.92 -1.70
C ALA A 144 -17.93 18.10 -2.59
N TRP A 145 -17.73 18.34 -3.89
CA TRP A 145 -18.82 18.40 -4.87
C TRP A 145 -19.57 17.06 -4.95
N LEU A 146 -18.85 15.94 -5.01
CA LEU A 146 -19.43 14.60 -5.09
C LEU A 146 -20.23 14.28 -3.82
N ALA A 147 -19.67 14.56 -2.64
CA ALA A 147 -20.36 14.40 -1.36
C ALA A 147 -21.67 15.21 -1.31
N LYS A 148 -21.69 16.42 -1.87
CA LYS A 148 -22.89 17.26 -1.97
C LYS A 148 -23.93 16.70 -2.96
N LYS A 149 -23.50 16.09 -4.07
CA LYS A 149 -24.41 15.60 -5.13
C LYS A 149 -24.97 14.20 -4.88
N MET A 150 -24.23 13.33 -4.20
CA MET A 150 -24.62 11.95 -3.95
C MET A 150 -26.01 11.77 -3.27
N PRO A 151 -26.38 12.56 -2.23
CA PRO A 151 -27.71 12.44 -1.63
C PRO A 151 -28.83 12.81 -2.61
N GLN A 152 -28.63 13.86 -3.40
CA GLN A 152 -29.60 14.34 -4.40
C GLN A 152 -29.83 13.28 -5.49
N TRP A 153 -28.75 12.66 -5.97
CA TRP A 153 -28.84 11.57 -6.93
C TRP A 153 -29.51 10.33 -6.35
N ARG A 154 -29.22 9.94 -5.09
CA ARG A 154 -29.91 8.81 -4.45
C ARG A 154 -31.43 9.02 -4.42
N VAL A 155 -31.88 10.23 -4.13
CA VAL A 155 -33.32 10.57 -4.17
C VAL A 155 -33.84 10.50 -5.61
N TYR A 156 -33.16 11.14 -6.55
CA TYR A 156 -33.55 11.15 -7.96
C TYR A 156 -33.65 9.73 -8.57
N TYR A 157 -32.67 8.86 -8.29
CA TYR A 157 -32.67 7.48 -8.77
C TYR A 157 -33.68 6.60 -8.05
N LYS A 158 -33.98 6.85 -6.76
CA LYS A 158 -35.09 6.17 -6.06
C LYS A 158 -36.45 6.59 -6.62
N VAL A 159 -36.66 7.87 -6.91
CA VAL A 159 -37.90 8.38 -7.53
C VAL A 159 -38.06 7.79 -8.93
N ARG A 160 -37.00 7.75 -9.76
CA ARG A 160 -37.06 7.14 -11.09
C ARG A 160 -37.27 5.61 -11.08
N ARG A 161 -36.79 4.90 -10.05
CA ARG A 161 -37.09 3.46 -9.86
C ARG A 161 -38.43 3.20 -9.16
N GLY A 162 -39.04 4.23 -8.56
CA GLY A 162 -40.34 4.15 -7.87
C GLY A 162 -41.54 4.44 -8.77
N THR A 163 -41.33 4.85 -10.02
CA THR A 163 -42.39 5.11 -11.02
C THR A 163 -42.46 4.05 -12.11
N THR A 164 -42.13 2.80 -11.80
CA THR A 164 -42.59 1.67 -12.63
C THR A 164 -43.60 0.89 -11.80
N ASN A 165 -44.87 1.28 -11.88
CA ASN A 165 -45.98 0.42 -11.50
C ASN A 165 -45.97 -0.79 -12.44
N GLN A 166 -45.15 -1.80 -12.13
CA GLN A 166 -45.32 -3.14 -12.68
C GLN A 166 -46.27 -3.88 -11.74
N THR A 167 -47.55 -3.87 -12.08
CA THR A 167 -48.53 -4.79 -11.54
C THR A 167 -48.09 -6.21 -11.95
N CYS A 168 -47.57 -6.97 -10.99
CA CYS A 168 -47.26 -8.38 -11.21
C CYS A 168 -48.59 -9.16 -11.25
N LEU A 169 -49.07 -9.47 -12.44
CA LEU A 169 -50.22 -10.37 -12.61
C LEU A 169 -49.76 -11.79 -12.30
N ARG A 170 -50.24 -12.35 -11.20
CA ARG A 170 -50.14 -13.79 -10.91
C ARG A 170 -51.09 -14.53 -11.84
N SER A 171 -50.56 -15.30 -12.80
CA SER A 171 -51.35 -16.37 -13.42
C SER A 171 -51.64 -17.43 -12.37
N VAL A 172 -52.92 -17.61 -12.07
CA VAL A 172 -53.42 -18.80 -11.38
C VAL A 172 -53.41 -19.92 -12.42
N VAL A 173 -52.64 -20.98 -12.15
CA VAL A 173 -52.77 -22.28 -12.82
C VAL A 173 -53.87 -23.06 -12.13
#